data_AF-A0A3D0PBS8-F1
#
_entry.id   AF-A0A3D0PBS8-F1
#
_cell.length_a   1.000
_cell.length_b   1.000
_cell.length_c   1.000
_cell.angle_alpha   90.00
_cell.angle_beta   90.00
_cell.angle_gamma   90.00
#
_symmetry.space_group_name_H-M   'P 1'
#
loop_
_entity.id
_entity.type
_entity.pdbx_description
1 polymer ?
#
loop_
_entity_poly.entity_id
_entity_poly.type
_entity_poly.pdbx_seq_one_letter_code
_entity_poly.pdbx_strand_id
1 'polypeptide(L)'
;MLGPTFQLDLRQPQSHRFSVQLNFRAQQQRESVALPSWTPGSYLERDYVRHLEGLQAWVNGQPLPLQRQSRHLWWLEDLPPGAEVELRYSLLAVEASVRTNWLDVETGFLTGAAWAMAVESQRWLP
;
A
#
# COMPACT_ATOMS: atom_id res chain seq x y z
N MET A 1 -4.02 13.66 -15.92
CA MET A 1 -4.58 12.99 -14.72
C MET A 1 -3.46 12.87 -13.70
N LEU A 2 -3.71 13.23 -12.44
CA LEU A 2 -2.76 12.98 -11.37
C LEU A 2 -2.80 11.48 -11.04
N GLY A 3 -1.64 10.83 -11.02
CA GLY A 3 -1.52 9.43 -10.62
C GLY A 3 -1.75 9.23 -9.11
N PRO A 4 -1.52 8.02 -8.59
CA PRO A 4 -1.69 7.74 -7.17
C PRO A 4 -0.74 8.61 -6.34
N THR A 5 -1.22 9.08 -5.19
CA THR A 5 -0.42 9.88 -4.23
C THR A 5 -0.28 9.12 -2.93
N PHE A 6 0.91 9.19 -2.34
CA PHE A 6 1.23 8.54 -1.07
C PHE A 6 1.64 9.58 -0.04
N GLN A 7 1.09 9.48 1.16
CA GLN A 7 1.55 10.21 2.34
C GLN A 7 2.02 9.19 3.37
N LEU A 8 3.19 9.43 3.93
CA LEU A 8 3.80 8.56 4.93
C LEU A 8 3.88 9.30 6.27
N ASP A 9 3.45 8.64 7.33
CA ASP A 9 3.58 9.12 8.70
C ASP A 9 4.59 8.25 9.46
N LEU A 10 5.77 8.82 9.72
CA LEU A 10 6.89 8.14 10.39
C LEU A 10 6.97 8.46 11.90
N ARG A 11 5.90 9.00 12.51
CA ARG A 11 5.92 9.50 13.91
C ARG A 11 5.89 8.41 14.99
N GLN A 12 5.91 7.13 14.63
CA GLN A 12 5.92 6.00 15.58
C GLN A 12 7.20 5.13 15.52
N PRO A 13 8.40 5.75 15.54
CA PRO A 13 9.65 5.01 15.40
C PRO A 13 9.92 4.05 16.57
N GLN A 14 9.44 4.35 17.79
CA GLN A 14 9.67 3.50 18.97
C GLN A 14 8.98 2.14 18.86
N SER A 15 7.93 2.05 18.05
CA SER A 15 7.21 0.80 17.77
C SER A 15 7.61 0.16 16.44
N HIS A 16 8.59 0.71 15.74
CA HIS A 16 8.96 0.31 14.39
C HIS A 16 7.79 0.37 13.41
N ARG A 17 6.93 1.40 13.51
CA ARG A 17 5.72 1.53 12.68
C ARG A 17 5.69 2.83 11.91
N PHE A 18 5.12 2.74 10.72
CA PHE A 18 4.68 3.90 9.97
C PHE A 18 3.32 3.65 9.34
N SER A 19 2.59 4.73 9.09
CA SER A 19 1.29 4.67 8.42
C SER A 19 1.39 5.22 7.01
N VAL A 20 0.58 4.68 6.11
CA VAL A 20 0.50 5.09 4.71
C VAL A 20 -0.95 5.48 4.41
N GLN A 21 -1.11 6.61 3.75
CA GLN A 21 -2.33 6.99 3.07
C GLN A 21 -2.07 7.01 1.56
N LEU A 22 -2.81 6.20 0.82
CA LEU A 22 -2.79 6.13 -0.64
C LEU A 22 -4.09 6.73 -1.17
N ASN A 23 -4.01 7.80 -1.96
CA ASN A 23 -5.17 8.40 -2.62
C ASN A 23 -5.05 8.28 -4.13
N PHE A 24 -6.15 7.91 -4.80
CA PHE A 24 -6.23 7.84 -6.25
C PHE A 24 -7.66 8.04 -6.74
N ARG A 25 -7.84 8.27 -8.04
CA ARG A 25 -9.17 8.29 -8.68
C ARG A 25 -9.47 6.97 -9.36
N ALA A 26 -10.64 6.40 -9.07
CA ALA A 26 -11.11 5.19 -9.73
C ALA A 26 -11.25 5.42 -11.25
N GLN A 27 -10.63 4.56 -12.04
CA GLN A 27 -10.74 4.53 -13.50
C GLN A 27 -11.70 3.42 -13.96
N GLN A 28 -12.01 2.48 -13.08
CA GLN A 28 -12.88 1.34 -13.31
C GLN A 28 -13.91 1.20 -12.16
N GLN A 29 -15.04 0.53 -12.41
CA GLN A 29 -16.02 0.22 -11.37
C GLN A 29 -15.50 -0.82 -10.36
N ARG A 30 -14.54 -1.63 -10.80
CA ARG A 30 -13.78 -2.54 -9.97
C ARG A 30 -12.31 -2.20 -10.09
N GLU A 31 -11.67 -1.91 -8.97
CA GLU A 31 -10.24 -1.68 -8.91
C GLU A 31 -9.58 -2.81 -8.13
N SER A 32 -8.32 -3.10 -8.45
CA SER A 32 -7.48 -3.98 -7.65
C SER A 32 -6.31 -3.22 -7.08
N VAL A 33 -6.04 -3.47 -5.81
CA VAL A 33 -4.84 -3.00 -5.13
C VAL A 33 -4.03 -4.16 -4.60
N ALA A 34 -2.72 -4.05 -4.76
CA ALA A 34 -1.82 -5.11 -4.34
C ALA A 34 -0.56 -4.55 -3.69
N LEU A 35 -0.15 -5.16 -2.59
CA LEU A 35 1.21 -4.96 -2.09
C LEU A 35 2.13 -5.90 -2.90
N PRO A 36 3.24 -5.41 -3.47
CA PRO A 36 4.16 -6.30 -4.19
C PRO A 36 4.62 -7.47 -3.33
N SER A 37 4.95 -8.60 -3.95
CA SER A 37 5.46 -9.80 -3.28
C SER A 37 6.96 -10.03 -3.52
N TRP A 38 7.67 -9.10 -4.16
CA TRP A 38 9.11 -9.17 -4.42
C TRP A 38 9.65 -7.77 -4.73
N THR A 39 10.98 -7.63 -4.73
CA THR A 39 11.67 -6.37 -5.07
C THR A 39 12.59 -6.62 -6.27
N PRO A 40 12.61 -5.75 -7.30
CA PRO A 40 13.57 -5.83 -8.40
C PRO A 40 15.01 -6.02 -7.93
N GLY A 41 15.73 -6.94 -8.57
CA GLY A 41 17.06 -7.38 -8.13
C GLY A 41 17.06 -8.49 -7.06
N SER A 42 15.89 -8.91 -6.54
CA SER A 42 15.75 -10.08 -5.67
C SER A 42 14.57 -10.95 -6.15
N TYR A 43 14.86 -12.05 -6.82
CA TYR A 43 13.85 -12.97 -7.39
C TYR A 43 13.26 -13.96 -6.38
N LEU A 44 13.42 -13.69 -5.08
CA LEU A 44 12.80 -14.49 -4.03
C LEU A 44 11.48 -13.83 -3.63
N GLU A 45 10.40 -14.61 -3.59
CA GLU A 45 9.13 -14.14 -3.05
C GLU A 45 9.30 -13.69 -1.59
N ARG A 46 8.71 -12.56 -1.26
CA ARG A 46 8.71 -11.90 0.04
C ARG A 46 7.28 -11.74 0.51
N ASP A 47 7.06 -12.10 1.76
CA ASP A 47 5.77 -11.93 2.41
C ASP A 47 5.66 -10.55 3.05
N TYR A 48 5.73 -9.46 2.27
CA TYR A 48 5.62 -8.11 2.84
C TYR A 48 4.29 -7.87 3.55
N VAL A 49 3.24 -8.58 3.14
CA VAL A 49 1.91 -8.48 3.74
C VAL A 49 1.88 -8.92 5.20
N ARG A 50 2.83 -9.74 5.66
CA ARG A 50 2.93 -10.10 7.09
C ARG A 50 3.12 -8.89 8.01
N HIS A 51 3.63 -7.79 7.47
CA HIS A 51 3.84 -6.54 8.21
C HIS A 51 2.69 -5.56 8.08
N LEU A 52 1.71 -5.84 7.22
CA LEU A 52 0.57 -4.97 6.93
C LEU A 52 -0.47 -5.07 8.04
N GLU A 53 -0.89 -3.92 8.55
CA GLU A 53 -1.89 -3.81 9.61
C GLU A 53 -2.96 -2.79 9.27
N GLY A 54 -4.19 -3.10 9.67
CA GLY A 54 -5.30 -2.14 9.65
C GLY A 54 -5.64 -1.59 8.27
N LEU A 55 -5.50 -2.39 7.20
CA LEU A 55 -5.88 -1.97 5.85
C LEU A 55 -7.38 -1.65 5.79
N GLN A 56 -7.69 -0.40 5.44
CA GLN A 56 -9.04 0.13 5.32
C GLN A 56 -9.14 1.00 4.06
N ALA A 57 -10.34 1.07 3.48
CA ALA A 57 -10.62 1.86 2.30
C ALA A 57 -11.85 2.76 2.49
N TRP A 58 -11.84 3.89 1.80
CA TRP A 58 -12.97 4.81 1.67
C TRP A 58 -13.15 5.23 0.22
N VAL A 59 -14.40 5.47 -0.18
CA VAL A 59 -14.78 6.08 -1.45
C VAL A 59 -15.59 7.32 -1.18
N ASN A 60 -15.13 8.47 -1.68
CA ASN A 60 -15.74 9.78 -1.43
C ASN A 60 -16.05 10.02 0.08
N GLY A 61 -15.13 9.58 0.95
CA GLY A 61 -15.25 9.70 2.41
C GLY A 61 -16.15 8.67 3.10
N GLN A 62 -16.79 7.76 2.36
CA GLN A 62 -17.59 6.67 2.94
C GLN A 62 -16.80 5.37 3.03
N PRO A 63 -16.92 4.59 4.12
CA PRO A 63 -16.23 3.30 4.24
C PRO A 63 -16.53 2.37 3.06
N LEU A 64 -15.50 1.77 2.50
CA LEU A 64 -15.57 0.85 1.37
C LEU A 64 -15.00 -0.53 1.77
N PRO A 65 -15.80 -1.60 1.70
CA PRO A 65 -15.29 -2.94 1.98
C PRO A 65 -14.19 -3.37 1.01
N LEU A 66 -13.16 -4.04 1.54
CA LEU A 66 -12.09 -4.65 0.77
C LEU A 66 -12.29 -6.16 0.71
N GLN A 67 -12.34 -6.72 -0.50
CA GLN A 67 -12.43 -8.16 -0.70
C GLN A 67 -11.02 -8.71 -0.96
N ARG A 68 -10.47 -9.46 -0.01
CA ARG A 68 -9.14 -10.08 -0.18
C ARG A 68 -9.23 -11.26 -1.16
N GLN A 69 -8.52 -11.17 -2.28
CA GLN A 69 -8.52 -12.18 -3.34
C GLN A 69 -7.33 -13.13 -3.25
N SER A 70 -6.20 -12.62 -2.77
CA SER A 70 -5.00 -13.42 -2.54
C SER A 70 -4.28 -12.92 -1.30
N ARG A 71 -3.12 -13.54 -0.99
CA ARG A 71 -2.29 -13.08 0.14
C ARG A 71 -1.95 -11.59 0.05
N HIS A 72 -1.82 -11.02 -1.15
CA HIS A 72 -1.30 -9.66 -1.36
C HIS A 72 -2.14 -8.79 -2.28
N LEU A 73 -3.37 -9.22 -2.62
CA LEU A 73 -4.27 -8.51 -3.54
C LEU A 73 -5.67 -8.40 -2.94
N TRP A 74 -6.26 -7.21 -3.08
CA TRP A 74 -7.61 -6.87 -2.67
C TRP A 74 -8.39 -6.24 -3.83
N TRP A 75 -9.70 -6.50 -3.87
CA TRP A 75 -10.63 -5.82 -4.76
C TRP A 75 -11.44 -4.76 -4.02
N LEU A 76 -11.70 -3.69 -4.76
CA LEU A 76 -12.66 -2.64 -4.46
C LEU A 76 -13.75 -2.73 -5.53
N GLU A 77 -15.01 -2.87 -5.13
CA GLU A 77 -16.15 -3.02 -6.05
C GLU A 77 -17.10 -1.82 -5.94
N ASP A 78 -18.04 -1.71 -6.89
CA ASP A 78 -19.09 -0.70 -6.94
C ASP A 78 -18.59 0.75 -6.91
N LEU A 79 -17.40 1.00 -7.47
CA LEU A 79 -16.80 2.34 -7.52
C LEU A 79 -17.51 3.23 -8.53
N PRO A 80 -18.01 4.42 -8.12
CA PRO A 80 -18.52 5.39 -9.07
C PRO A 80 -17.40 5.87 -10.02
N PRO A 81 -17.70 6.16 -11.30
CA PRO A 81 -16.71 6.65 -12.24
C PRO A 81 -15.99 7.91 -11.72
N GLY A 82 -14.66 7.87 -11.65
CA GLY A 82 -13.84 9.00 -11.22
C GLY A 82 -13.89 9.32 -9.73
N ALA A 83 -14.49 8.45 -8.91
CA ALA A 83 -14.55 8.60 -7.45
C ALA A 83 -13.16 8.69 -6.83
N GLU A 84 -13.06 9.43 -5.74
CA GLU A 84 -11.85 9.51 -4.93
C GLU A 84 -11.81 8.31 -4.00
N VAL A 85 -10.73 7.53 -4.11
CA VAL A 85 -10.48 6.36 -3.27
C VAL A 85 -9.28 6.65 -2.38
N GLU A 86 -9.47 6.40 -1.09
CA GLU A 86 -8.45 6.50 -0.07
C GLU A 86 -8.23 5.12 0.56
N LEU A 87 -6.98 4.70 0.67
CA LEU A 87 -6.54 3.54 1.42
C LEU A 87 -5.69 4.02 2.60
N ARG A 88 -5.96 3.51 3.79
CA ARG A 88 -5.13 3.72 4.98
C ARG A 88 -4.68 2.38 5.52
N TYR A 89 -3.40 2.31 5.88
CA TYR A 89 -2.82 1.14 6.51
C TYR A 89 -1.56 1.51 7.28
N SER A 90 -1.10 0.61 8.14
CA SER A 90 0.19 0.72 8.81
C SER A 90 1.08 -0.47 8.49
N LEU A 91 2.38 -0.28 8.61
CA LEU A 91 3.38 -1.31 8.36
C LEU A 91 4.37 -1.40 9.51
N LEU A 92 4.71 -2.63 9.89
CA LEU A 92 5.86 -2.92 10.73
C LEU A 92 7.15 -2.85 9.92
N ALA A 93 8.16 -2.17 10.45
CA ALA A 93 9.45 -1.88 9.81
C ALA A 93 10.61 -2.35 10.71
N VAL A 94 10.74 -3.68 10.85
CA VAL A 94 11.67 -4.34 11.78
C VAL A 94 12.79 -5.11 11.09
N GLU A 95 12.93 -4.99 9.77
CA GLU A 95 13.92 -5.75 9.00
C GLU A 95 14.93 -4.83 8.31
N ALA A 96 16.15 -4.80 8.84
CA ALA A 96 17.26 -4.01 8.30
C ALA A 96 17.87 -4.67 7.03
N SER A 97 17.26 -4.42 5.87
CA SER A 97 17.78 -4.84 4.56
C SER A 97 17.35 -3.86 3.48
N VAL A 98 18.15 -3.74 2.41
CA VAL A 98 17.82 -2.96 1.20
C VAL A 98 16.56 -3.41 0.44
N ARG A 99 15.91 -4.50 0.90
CA ARG A 99 14.71 -5.09 0.32
C ARG A 99 13.46 -4.90 1.18
N THR A 100 13.63 -4.54 2.45
CA THR A 100 12.57 -4.48 3.47
C THR A 100 12.51 -3.09 4.09
N ASN A 101 11.74 -2.94 5.15
CA ASN A 101 11.60 -1.68 5.87
C ASN A 101 12.23 -1.80 7.26
N TRP A 102 12.99 -0.78 7.64
CA TRP A 102 13.50 -0.55 8.98
C TRP A 102 13.13 0.87 9.40
N LEU A 103 12.61 1.04 10.61
CA LEU A 103 12.39 2.35 11.20
C LEU A 103 12.58 2.25 12.71
N ASP A 104 13.46 3.06 13.26
CA ASP A 104 13.62 3.24 14.71
C ASP A 104 13.88 4.73 15.03
N VAL A 105 14.25 5.02 16.27
CA VAL A 105 14.48 6.39 16.74
C VAL A 105 15.78 7.01 16.21
N GLU A 106 16.68 6.21 15.65
CA GLU A 106 17.99 6.65 15.15
C GLU A 106 18.01 6.78 13.62
N THR A 107 17.40 5.82 12.91
CA THR A 107 17.46 5.69 11.46
C THR A 107 16.18 5.12 10.85
N GLY A 108 16.02 5.32 9.55
CA GLY A 108 14.92 4.72 8.78
C GLY A 108 15.33 4.42 7.35
N PHE A 109 14.86 3.28 6.84
CA PHE A 109 15.02 2.85 5.46
C PHE A 109 13.74 2.16 5.00
N LEU A 110 13.19 2.61 3.87
CA LEU A 110 11.93 2.08 3.33
C LEU A 110 12.11 1.63 1.88
N THR A 111 11.75 0.38 1.60
CA THR A 111 11.74 -0.17 0.24
C THR A 111 10.34 -0.04 -0.35
N GLY A 112 10.19 0.70 -1.46
CA GLY A 112 8.90 0.94 -2.12
C GLY A 112 8.03 -0.31 -2.30
N ALA A 113 8.63 -1.41 -2.76
CA ALA A 113 7.92 -2.68 -2.95
C ALA A 113 7.34 -3.27 -1.65
N ALA A 114 7.91 -2.95 -0.49
CA ALA A 114 7.47 -3.42 0.82
C ALA A 114 6.44 -2.51 1.49
N TRP A 115 6.01 -1.41 0.85
CA TRP A 115 5.03 -0.51 1.46
C TRP A 115 4.05 0.17 0.51
N ALA A 116 4.42 0.43 -0.73
CA ALA A 116 3.56 1.10 -1.69
C ALA A 116 2.64 0.07 -2.35
N MET A 117 1.34 0.11 -2.01
CA MET A 117 0.36 -0.67 -2.75
C MET A 117 0.21 -0.13 -4.17
N ALA A 118 0.26 -1.01 -5.15
CA ALA A 118 -0.02 -0.69 -6.54
C ALA A 118 -1.52 -0.66 -6.79
N VAL A 119 -1.97 0.26 -7.63
CA VAL A 119 -3.33 0.30 -8.22
C VAL A 119 -3.21 -0.17 -9.66
N GLU A 120 -3.84 -1.29 -10.01
CA GLU A 120 -3.57 -1.96 -11.29
C GLU A 120 -3.91 -1.10 -12.51
N SER A 121 -5.05 -0.40 -12.48
CA SER A 121 -5.46 0.51 -13.57
C SER A 121 -4.52 1.69 -13.78
N GLN A 122 -3.67 2.02 -12.80
CA GLN A 122 -2.74 3.15 -12.84
C GLN A 122 -1.28 2.72 -12.92
N ARG A 123 -1.04 1.42 -13.17
CA ARG A 123 0.30 0.92 -13.43
C ARG A 123 0.82 1.58 -14.70
N TRP A 124 2.05 2.08 -14.62
CA TRP A 124 2.73 2.62 -15.79
C TRP A 124 2.89 1.53 -16.85
N LEU A 125 2.51 1.85 -18.09
CA LEU A 125 2.71 1.02 -19.26
C LEU A 125 3.78 1.67 -20.15
N PRO A 126 4.78 0.91 -20.65
CA PRO A 126 5.80 1.41 -21.55
C PRO A 126 5.25 1.79 -22.93
#